data_AF-A0A2E7TIQ2-F1
#
_entry.id   AF-A0A2E7TIQ2-F1
#
_cell.length_a   1.000
_cell.length_b   1.000
_cell.length_c   1.000
_cell.angle_alpha   90.00
_cell.angle_beta   90.00
_cell.angle_gamma   90.00
#
_symmetry.space_group_name_H-M   'P 1'
#
loop_
_entity.id
_entity.type
_entity.pdbx_description
1 polymer ?
#
loop_
_entity_poly.entity_id
_entity_poly.type
_entity_poly.pdbx_seq_one_letter_code
_entity_poly.pdbx_strand_id
1 'polypeptide(L)'
;MKKNILIPMLDLKKKIYQLYIDNRPTLLRTLVYTIGHFCIAAGVIMVVADVTIYEAMTDAVVEPLLNACWYFCLDKWWASKSDPGAEARE
;
A
#
# COMPACT_ATOMS: atom_id res chain seq x y z
N MET A 1 -2.74 -41.57 -28.30
CA MET A 1 -2.22 -40.18 -28.48
C MET A 1 -2.85 -39.12 -27.55
N LYS A 2 -3.89 -39.41 -26.73
CA LYS A 2 -4.51 -38.42 -25.80
C LYS A 2 -3.76 -38.18 -24.47
N LYS A 3 -2.86 -39.09 -24.04
CA LYS A 3 -2.19 -39.00 -22.73
C LYS A 3 -1.09 -37.92 -22.62
N ASN A 4 -0.49 -37.48 -23.74
CA ASN A 4 0.61 -36.49 -23.72
C ASN A 4 0.18 -35.03 -23.50
N ILE A 5 -1.07 -34.67 -23.77
CA ILE A 5 -1.58 -33.29 -23.58
C ILE A 5 -2.30 -33.14 -22.22
N LEU A 6 -2.84 -34.24 -21.68
CA LEU A 6 -3.61 -34.22 -20.44
C LEU A 6 -2.74 -33.97 -19.19
N ILE A 7 -1.49 -34.43 -19.21
CA ILE A 7 -0.53 -34.31 -18.11
C ILE A 7 -0.14 -32.83 -17.85
N PRO A 8 0.31 -32.04 -18.86
CA PRO A 8 0.65 -30.63 -18.64
C PRO A 8 -0.56 -29.77 -18.24
N MET A 9 -1.77 -30.11 -18.71
CA MET A 9 -2.98 -29.38 -18.35
C MET A 9 -3.41 -29.63 -16.90
N LEU A 10 -3.16 -30.85 -16.38
CA LEU A 10 -3.42 -31.21 -14.99
C LEU A 10 -2.42 -30.55 -14.04
N ASP A 11 -1.15 -30.49 -14.42
CA ASP A 11 -0.11 -29.79 -13.66
C ASP A 11 -0.33 -28.27 -13.64
N LEU A 12 -0.81 -27.69 -14.74
CA LEU A 12 -1.17 -26.27 -14.78
C LEU A 12 -2.33 -25.96 -13.81
N LYS A 13 -3.39 -26.78 -13.81
CA LYS A 13 -4.51 -26.63 -12.87
C LYS A 13 -4.06 -26.77 -11.42
N LYS A 14 -3.19 -27.74 -11.11
CA LYS A 14 -2.62 -27.91 -9.75
C LYS A 14 -1.77 -26.72 -9.34
N LYS A 15 -0.93 -26.19 -10.24
CA LYS A 15 -0.06 -25.04 -9.97
C LYS A 15 -0.88 -23.77 -9.70
N ILE A 16 -1.95 -23.54 -10.46
CA ILE A 16 -2.88 -22.41 -10.22
C ILE A 16 -3.63 -22.59 -8.89
N TYR A 17 -4.02 -23.82 -8.55
CA TYR A 17 -4.72 -24.11 -7.29
C TYR A 17 -3.81 -23.91 -6.06
N GLN A 18 -2.54 -24.31 -6.16
CA GLN A 18 -1.52 -24.05 -5.14
C GLN A 18 -1.26 -22.55 -4.97
N LEU A 19 -1.07 -21.82 -6.08
CA LEU A 19 -0.92 -20.36 -6.07
C LEU A 19 -2.10 -19.63 -5.41
N TYR A 20 -3.32 -20.14 -5.63
CA TYR A 20 -4.51 -19.59 -4.99
C TYR A 20 -4.53 -19.88 -3.48
N ILE A 21 -4.20 -21.10 -3.05
CA ILE A 21 -4.12 -21.48 -1.63
C ILE A 21 -3.04 -20.68 -0.89
N ASP A 22 -1.86 -20.55 -1.47
CA ASP A 22 -0.70 -19.91 -0.83
C ASP A 22 -0.92 -18.41 -0.60
N ASN A 23 -1.69 -17.74 -1.47
CA ASN A 23 -1.95 -16.30 -1.38
C ASN A 23 -3.22 -15.93 -0.61
N ARG A 24 -4.13 -16.88 -0.31
CA ARG A 24 -5.32 -16.59 0.52
C ARG A 24 -4.99 -16.01 1.90
N PRO A 25 -4.04 -16.57 2.67
CA PRO A 25 -3.74 -16.03 3.99
C PRO A 25 -3.21 -14.59 3.91
N THR A 26 -2.45 -14.26 2.86
CA THR A 26 -1.95 -12.90 2.63
C THR A 26 -3.06 -11.93 2.27
N LEU A 27 -3.94 -12.30 1.33
CA LEU A 27 -5.09 -11.46 0.93
C LEU A 27 -6.03 -11.18 2.10
N LEU A 28 -6.28 -12.19 2.94
CA LEU A 28 -7.16 -12.06 4.10
C LEU A 28 -6.52 -11.20 5.19
N ARG A 29 -5.20 -11.35 5.42
CA ARG A 29 -4.44 -10.45 6.30
C ARG A 29 -4.46 -9.00 5.82
N THR A 30 -4.26 -8.77 4.53
CA THR A 30 -4.30 -7.42 3.96
C THR A 30 -5.68 -6.81 4.09
N LEU A 31 -6.75 -7.55 3.77
CA LEU A 31 -8.13 -7.05 3.90
C LEU A 31 -8.50 -6.71 5.35
N VAL A 32 -8.23 -7.63 6.29
CA VAL A 32 -8.55 -7.41 7.70
C VAL A 32 -7.73 -6.26 8.29
N TYR A 33 -6.46 -6.15 7.91
CA TYR A 33 -5.61 -5.05 8.36
C TYR A 33 -6.11 -3.69 7.85
N THR A 34 -6.42 -3.57 6.55
CA THR A 34 -6.88 -2.30 5.98
C THR A 34 -8.22 -1.85 6.58
N ILE A 35 -9.18 -2.77 6.73
CA ILE A 35 -10.50 -2.43 7.28
C ILE A 35 -10.38 -2.14 8.78
N GLY A 36 -9.70 -3.00 9.54
CA GLY A 36 -9.55 -2.84 10.99
C GLY A 36 -8.77 -1.59 11.37
N HIS A 37 -7.66 -1.31 10.68
CA HIS A 37 -6.85 -0.12 10.93
C HIS A 37 -7.62 1.17 10.63
N PHE A 38 -8.38 1.20 9.52
CA PHE A 38 -9.23 2.34 9.16
C PHE A 38 -10.36 2.55 10.18
N CYS A 39 -11.05 1.49 10.60
CA CYS A 39 -12.12 1.59 11.60
C CYS A 39 -11.61 2.03 12.97
N ILE A 40 -10.44 1.56 13.40
CA ILE A 40 -9.86 1.96 14.69
C ILE A 40 -9.35 3.40 14.62
N ALA A 41 -8.65 3.80 13.56
CA ALA A 41 -8.16 5.17 13.39
C ALA A 41 -9.31 6.19 13.34
N ALA A 42 -10.31 5.94 12.50
CA ALA A 42 -11.50 6.78 12.41
C ALA A 42 -12.31 6.78 13.71
N GLY A 43 -12.43 5.62 14.37
CA GLY A 43 -13.13 5.49 15.65
C GLY A 43 -12.47 6.27 16.78
N VAL A 44 -11.14 6.19 16.92
CA VAL A 44 -10.39 6.94 17.93
C VAL A 44 -10.51 8.45 17.71
N ILE A 45 -10.41 8.92 16.48
CA ILE A 45 -10.56 10.34 16.15
C ILE A 45 -11.98 10.83 16.46
N MET A 46 -13.03 10.08 16.09
CA MET A 46 -14.41 10.46 16.42
C MET A 46 -14.67 10.48 17.94
N VAL A 47 -14.09 9.57 18.71
CA VAL A 47 -14.29 9.49 20.17
C VAL A 47 -13.48 10.55 20.93
N VAL A 48 -12.26 10.87 20.48
CA VAL A 48 -11.36 11.79 21.18
C VAL A 48 -11.59 13.24 20.76
N ALA A 49 -11.96 13.49 19.50
CA ALA A 49 -12.09 14.84 18.95
C ALA A 49 -13.55 15.29 18.72
N ASP A 50 -14.56 14.44 18.99
CA ASP A 50 -15.99 14.72 18.77
C ASP A 50 -16.28 15.26 17.35
N VAL A 51 -15.48 14.81 16.38
CA VAL A 51 -15.52 15.26 15.00
C VAL A 51 -16.51 14.42 14.20
N THR A 52 -17.17 15.09 13.25
CA THR A 52 -18.13 14.47 12.35
C THR A 52 -17.44 13.52 11.36
N ILE A 53 -18.19 12.54 10.81
CA ILE A 53 -17.67 11.57 9.82
C ILE A 53 -16.99 12.27 8.63
N TYR A 54 -17.46 13.47 8.26
CA TYR A 54 -16.88 14.28 7.19
C TYR A 54 -15.44 14.74 7.49
N GLU A 55 -15.16 15.09 8.75
CA GLU A 55 -13.84 15.53 9.19
C GLU A 55 -12.88 14.35 9.26
N ALA A 56 -13.30 13.20 9.78
CA ALA A 56 -12.47 11.98 9.80
C ALA A 56 -12.12 11.49 8.38
N MET A 57 -13.05 11.61 7.43
CA MET A 57 -12.82 11.23 6.04
C MET A 57 -11.90 12.21 5.31
N THR A 58 -11.97 13.49 5.68
CA THR A 58 -11.06 14.52 5.19
C THR A 58 -9.64 14.29 5.74
N ASP A 59 -9.51 14.01 7.03
CA ASP A 59 -8.22 13.72 7.68
C ASP A 59 -7.52 12.51 7.02
N ALA A 60 -8.27 11.43 6.77
CA ALA A 60 -7.76 10.24 6.09
C ALA A 60 -7.20 10.50 4.67
N VAL A 61 -7.57 11.61 4.01
CA VAL A 61 -7.04 12.03 2.71
C VAL A 61 -5.97 13.09 2.85
N VAL A 62 -6.15 14.03 3.77
CA VAL A 62 -5.25 15.16 4.00
C VAL A 62 -3.94 14.68 4.61
N GLU A 63 -3.96 13.77 5.57
CA GLU A 63 -2.76 13.24 6.24
C GLU A 63 -1.77 12.59 5.24
N PRO A 64 -2.15 11.66 4.34
CA PRO A 64 -1.23 11.12 3.35
C PRO A 64 -0.76 12.16 2.33
N LEU A 65 -1.58 13.15 1.98
CA LEU A 65 -1.19 14.23 1.06
C LEU A 65 -0.15 15.16 1.69
N LEU A 66 -0.36 15.59 2.93
CA LEU A 66 0.57 16.44 3.67
C LEU A 66 1.91 15.73 3.87
N ASN A 67 1.87 14.44 4.21
CA ASN A 67 3.07 13.64 4.37
C ASN A 67 3.82 13.49 3.03
N ALA A 68 3.11 13.25 1.92
CA ALA A 68 3.71 13.19 0.58
C ALA A 68 4.33 14.53 0.16
N CYS A 69 3.64 15.65 0.39
CA CYS A 69 4.18 16.99 0.14
C CYS A 69 5.46 17.25 0.95
N TRP A 70 5.48 16.87 2.22
CA TRP A 70 6.65 17.03 3.08
C TRP A 70 7.84 16.18 2.60
N TYR A 71 7.61 14.90 2.29
CA TYR A 71 8.63 14.03 1.72
C TYR A 71 9.18 14.57 0.40
N PHE A 72 8.32 15.08 -0.49
CA PHE A 72 8.75 15.70 -1.75
C PHE A 72 9.64 16.93 -1.53
N CYS A 73 9.28 17.79 -0.57
CA CYS A 73 10.09 18.95 -0.20
C CYS A 73 11.46 18.54 0.37
N LEU A 74 11.50 17.54 1.26
CA LEU A 74 12.75 16.99 1.80
C LEU A 74 13.63 16.38 0.71
N ASP A 75 13.03 15.61 -0.19
CA ASP A 75 13.73 14.98 -1.32
C ASP A 75 14.38 16.03 -2.22
N LYS A 76 13.64 17.07 -2.62
CA LYS A 76 14.16 18.22 -3.37
C LYS A 76 15.27 18.96 -2.63
N TRP A 77 15.11 19.17 -1.31
CA TRP A 77 16.10 19.90 -0.51
C TRP A 77 17.40 19.11 -0.33
N TRP A 78 17.31 17.78 -0.16
CA TRP A 78 18.49 16.92 -0.07
C TRP A 78 19.14 16.66 -1.42
N ALA A 79 18.36 16.47 -2.49
CA ALA A 79 18.89 16.38 -3.86
C ALA A 79 19.69 17.63 -4.23
N SER A 80 19.27 18.81 -3.77
CA SER A 80 20.01 20.07 -3.91
C SER A 80 21.32 20.14 -3.12
N LYS A 81 21.51 19.31 -2.09
CA LYS A 81 22.73 19.29 -1.25
C LYS A 81 23.69 18.16 -1.58
N SER A 82 23.23 17.14 -2.30
CA SER A 82 24.03 15.97 -2.69
C SER A 82 24.81 16.15 -4.01
N ASP A 83 24.89 17.37 -4.55
CA ASP A 83 25.81 17.70 -5.64
C ASP A 83 26.94 18.62 -5.15
N PRO A 84 28.07 18.09 -4.64
CA PRO A 84 29.28 18.86 -4.39
C PRO A 84 29.97 19.36 -5.68
N GLY A 85 29.44 19.07 -6.87
CA GLY A 85 30.07 19.35 -8.17
C GLY A 85 29.37 20.38 -9.05
N ALA A 86 28.17 20.86 -8.69
CA ALA A 86 27.41 21.83 -9.50
C ALA A 86 27.96 23.26 -9.42
N GLU A 87 28.59 23.66 -8.31
CA GLU A 87 29.14 25.01 -8.11
C GLU A 87 30.54 25.20 -8.73
N ALA A 88 31.18 24.11 -9.19
CA ALA A 88 32.55 24.14 -9.72
C ALA A 88 32.64 24.28 -11.26
N ARG A 89 31.54 24.60 -11.96
CA ARG A 89 31.49 24.67 -13.44
C ARG A 89 30.77 25.89 -14.04
N GLU A 90 30.56 26.96 -13.27
CA GLU A 90 30.29 28.31 -13.81
C GLU A 90 31.53 29.21 -13.66
#